data_AF-A0A949KWS7-F1
#
_entry.id   AF-A0A949KWS7-F1
#
_cell.length_a   1.000
_cell.length_b   1.000
_cell.length_c   1.000
_cell.angle_alpha   90.00
_cell.angle_beta   90.00
_cell.angle_gamma   90.00
#
_symmetry.space_group_name_H-M   'P 1'
#
loop_
_entity.id
_entity.type
_entity.pdbx_description
1 polymer ?
#
loop_
_entity_poly.entity_id
_entity_poly.type
_entity_poly.pdbx_seq_one_letter_code
_entity_poly.pdbx_strand_id
1 'polypeptide(L)'
;MLSQDGGLFVPRDLSEIKLRTEYIKDADFNQIAQKIIGLFFDDFSEEQLKESVNGAYDEKFDTKEIVPIVKTGDVFIMELLHGKTIAFKHIALSILPYLMKKAEEN
;
A
#
# COMPACT_ATOMS: atom_id res chain seq x y z
N MET A 1 -8.37 13.29 -4.48
CA MET A 1 -9.26 12.82 -5.55
C MET A 1 -10.68 13.24 -5.21
N LEU A 2 -11.17 14.30 -5.86
CA LEU A 2 -12.55 14.77 -5.78
C LEU A 2 -13.07 14.81 -7.22
N SER A 3 -14.27 14.30 -7.46
CA SER A 3 -14.94 14.47 -8.76
C SER A 3 -15.38 15.92 -8.94
N GLN A 4 -15.81 16.28 -10.16
CA GLN A 4 -16.20 17.67 -10.49
C GLN A 4 -17.36 18.19 -9.62
N ASP A 5 -18.16 17.29 -9.06
CA ASP A 5 -19.28 17.55 -8.15
C ASP A 5 -18.92 17.43 -6.66
N GLY A 6 -17.64 17.21 -6.32
CA GLY A 6 -17.17 17.09 -4.93
C GLY A 6 -17.36 15.72 -4.29
N GLY A 7 -17.78 14.72 -5.06
CA GLY A 7 -17.82 13.32 -4.64
C GLY A 7 -16.43 12.66 -4.55
N LEU A 8 -16.40 11.45 -3.98
CA LEU A 8 -15.18 10.62 -3.92
C LEU A 8 -15.24 9.52 -4.98
N PHE A 9 -14.12 9.30 -5.65
CA PHE A 9 -13.98 8.19 -6.58
C PHE A 9 -13.94 6.87 -5.82
N VAL A 10 -14.73 5.91 -6.30
CA VAL A 10 -14.75 4.53 -5.83
C VAL A 10 -14.75 3.58 -7.03
N PRO A 11 -14.18 2.36 -6.92
CA PRO A 11 -14.29 1.36 -7.98
C PRO A 11 -15.76 1.08 -8.32
N ARG A 12 -16.06 0.93 -9.61
CA ARG A 12 -17.42 0.64 -10.08
C ARG A 12 -17.89 -0.76 -9.66
N ASP A 13 -16.96 -1.72 -9.61
CA ASP A 13 -17.23 -3.10 -9.21
C ASP A 13 -16.10 -3.60 -8.30
N LEU A 14 -16.45 -4.05 -7.10
CA LEU A 14 -15.50 -4.63 -6.14
C LEU A 14 -15.45 -6.17 -6.23
N SER A 15 -16.38 -6.80 -6.95
CA SER A 15 -16.52 -8.26 -7.01
C SER A 15 -15.37 -8.94 -7.75
N GLU A 16 -14.69 -8.23 -8.64
CA GLU A 16 -13.48 -8.69 -9.34
C GLU A 16 -12.20 -8.55 -8.51
N ILE A 17 -12.23 -7.79 -7.42
CA ILE A 17 -11.07 -7.60 -6.53
C ILE A 17 -10.95 -8.81 -5.60
N LYS A 18 -10.27 -9.85 -6.08
CA LYS A 18 -10.08 -11.11 -5.33
C LYS A 18 -8.61 -11.32 -5.00
N LEU A 19 -8.29 -11.19 -3.72
CA LEU A 19 -6.99 -11.57 -3.18
C LEU A 19 -7.02 -13.02 -2.70
N ARG A 20 -6.21 -13.89 -3.30
CA ARG A 20 -6.08 -15.27 -2.82
C ARG A 20 -5.08 -15.35 -1.69
N THR A 21 -5.47 -16.00 -0.60
CA THR A 21 -4.65 -16.16 0.62
C THR A 21 -3.32 -16.87 0.36
N GLU A 22 -3.30 -17.77 -0.63
CA GLU A 22 -2.08 -18.46 -1.10
C GLU A 22 -0.96 -17.51 -1.53
N TYR A 23 -1.29 -16.30 -1.99
CA TYR A 23 -0.31 -15.29 -2.39
C TYR A 23 0.15 -14.37 -1.25
N ILE A 24 -0.47 -14.50 -0.07
CA ILE A 24 -0.18 -13.66 1.11
C ILE A 24 0.71 -14.40 2.11
N LYS A 25 0.51 -15.71 2.25
CA LYS A 25 1.06 -16.50 3.36
C LYS A 25 2.57 -16.36 3.55
N ASP A 26 3.32 -16.37 2.45
CA ASP A 26 4.78 -16.34 2.45
C ASP A 26 5.33 -15.01 1.91
N ALA A 27 4.47 -14.00 1.75
CA ALA A 27 4.80 -12.71 1.17
C ALA A 27 5.20 -11.68 2.24
N ASP A 28 6.20 -10.86 1.92
CA ASP A 28 6.54 -9.69 2.73
C ASP A 28 5.53 -8.53 2.51
N PHE A 29 5.65 -7.48 3.33
CA PHE A 29 4.78 -6.31 3.25
C PHE A 29 4.74 -5.69 1.85
N ASN A 30 5.90 -5.55 1.20
CA ASN A 30 6.01 -4.91 -0.11
C ASN A 30 5.35 -5.79 -1.18
N GLN A 31 5.56 -7.10 -1.15
CA GLN A 31 4.93 -8.06 -2.06
C GLN A 31 3.41 -8.05 -1.90
N ILE A 32 2.90 -7.98 -0.68
CA ILE A 32 1.47 -7.86 -0.40
C ILE A 32 0.94 -6.52 -0.93
N ALA A 33 1.62 -5.42 -0.65
CA ALA A 33 1.24 -4.08 -1.11
C ALA A 33 1.19 -4.00 -2.65
N GLN A 34 2.20 -4.53 -3.33
CA GLN A 34 2.24 -4.59 -4.81
C GLN A 34 1.04 -5.35 -5.36
N LYS A 35 0.72 -6.53 -4.80
CA LYS A 35 -0.44 -7.33 -5.22
C LYS A 35 -1.75 -6.60 -4.99
N ILE A 36 -1.97 -6.05 -3.79
CA ILE A 36 -3.22 -5.36 -3.46
C ILE A 36 -3.40 -4.13 -4.33
N ILE A 37 -2.38 -3.27 -4.45
CA ILE A 37 -2.46 -2.06 -5.28
C ILE A 37 -2.73 -2.44 -6.74
N GLY A 38 -2.06 -3.45 -7.28
CA GLY A 38 -2.29 -3.93 -8.64
C GLY A 38 -3.69 -4.49 -8.92
N LEU A 39 -4.48 -4.83 -7.89
CA LEU A 39 -5.89 -5.19 -8.07
C LEU A 39 -6.79 -3.97 -8.28
N PHE A 40 -6.34 -2.77 -7.89
CA PHE A 40 -7.10 -1.51 -8.01
C PHE A 40 -6.67 -0.65 -9.19
N PHE A 41 -5.45 -0.84 -9.70
CA PHE A 41 -4.90 -0.08 -10.81
C PHE A 41 -4.41 -1.02 -11.92
N ASP A 42 -5.15 -1.05 -13.04
CA ASP A 42 -4.90 -1.91 -14.20
C ASP A 42 -4.02 -1.24 -15.28
N ASP A 43 -3.66 0.02 -15.06
CA ASP A 43 -2.90 0.89 -15.96
C ASP A 43 -1.40 0.97 -15.63
N PHE A 44 -0.94 0.32 -14.55
CA PHE A 44 0.47 0.19 -14.22
C PHE A 44 1.03 -1.18 -14.57
N SER A 45 2.24 -1.21 -15.11
CA SER A 45 3.01 -2.45 -15.26
C SER A 45 3.44 -3.01 -13.90
N GLU A 46 3.72 -4.30 -13.85
CA GLU A 46 4.23 -4.96 -12.64
C GLU A 46 5.53 -4.31 -12.14
N GLU A 47 6.39 -3.87 -13.07
CA GLU A 47 7.63 -3.17 -12.77
C GLU A 47 7.38 -1.78 -12.17
N GLN A 48 6.46 -1.00 -12.75
CA GLN A 48 6.08 0.32 -12.20
C GLN A 48 5.53 0.21 -10.77
N LEU A 49 4.70 -0.81 -10.51
CA LEU A 49 4.17 -1.06 -9.16
C LEU A 49 5.29 -1.47 -8.19
N LYS A 50 6.18 -2.37 -8.62
CA LYS A 50 7.32 -2.83 -7.81
C LYS A 50 8.25 -1.68 -7.44
N GLU A 51 8.60 -0.82 -8.40
CA GLU A 51 9.41 0.38 -8.15
C GLU A 51 8.72 1.34 -7.18
N SER A 52 7.42 1.57 -7.36
CA SER A 52 6.65 2.48 -6.51
C SER A 52 6.59 1.98 -5.07
N VAL A 53 6.27 0.70 -4.87
CA VAL A 53 6.18 0.06 -3.55
C VAL A 53 7.54 0.04 -2.86
N ASN A 54 8.60 -0.38 -3.55
CA ASN A 54 9.94 -0.44 -2.96
C ASN A 54 10.52 0.95 -2.69
N GLY A 55 10.16 1.97 -3.48
CA GLY A 55 10.55 3.35 -3.19
C GLY A 55 9.79 3.94 -2.01
N ALA A 56 8.53 3.56 -1.82
CA ALA A 56 7.68 4.06 -0.75
C ALA A 56 7.98 3.42 0.61
N TYR A 57 8.20 2.11 0.63
CA TYR A 57 8.33 1.28 1.82
C TYR A 57 9.75 0.69 1.90
N ASP A 58 10.68 1.54 2.29
CA ASP A 58 12.11 1.23 2.43
C ASP A 58 12.63 1.65 3.81
N GLU A 59 13.94 1.86 3.92
CA GLU A 59 14.67 2.36 5.08
C GLU A 59 14.20 3.73 5.63
N LYS A 60 13.23 4.39 4.97
CA LYS A 60 12.50 5.53 5.56
C LYS A 60 11.59 5.11 6.72
N PHE A 61 11.25 3.84 6.82
CA PHE A 61 10.61 3.23 7.98
C PHE A 61 11.68 2.71 8.95
N ASP A 62 11.47 2.90 10.25
CA ASP A 62 12.44 2.51 11.27
C ASP A 62 12.47 0.98 11.55
N THR A 63 11.64 0.22 10.84
CA THR A 63 11.54 -1.23 10.91
C THR A 63 11.39 -1.86 9.52
N LYS A 64 11.97 -3.05 9.30
CA LYS A 64 11.95 -3.74 8.01
C LYS A 64 10.59 -4.34 7.68
N GLU A 65 9.82 -4.68 8.71
CA GLU A 65 8.47 -5.21 8.59
C GLU A 65 7.46 -4.16 8.11
N ILE A 66 7.84 -2.87 8.11
CA ILE A 66 7.04 -1.66 7.81
C ILE A 66 5.86 -1.46 8.79
N VAL A 67 5.07 -2.51 8.99
CA VAL A 67 3.92 -2.60 9.89
C VAL A 67 4.05 -3.90 10.71
N PRO A 68 4.89 -3.92 11.77
CA PRO A 68 5.03 -5.09 12.63
C PRO A 68 3.74 -5.35 13.42
N ILE A 69 3.50 -6.63 13.71
CA ILE A 69 2.41 -7.08 14.59
C ILE A 69 3.05 -7.54 15.89
N VAL A 70 2.80 -6.80 16.97
CA VAL A 70 3.37 -7.05 18.30
C VAL A 70 2.32 -7.65 19.21
N LYS A 71 2.67 -8.73 19.91
CA LYS A 71 1.80 -9.31 20.95
C LYS A 71 2.02 -8.59 22.28
N THR A 72 0.95 -8.08 22.88
CA THR A 72 0.97 -7.41 24.19
C THR A 72 -0.06 -8.07 25.10
N GLY A 73 0.40 -8.96 25.99
CA GLY A 73 -0.50 -9.80 26.78
C GLY A 73 -1.30 -10.74 25.86
N ASP A 74 -2.63 -10.63 25.93
CA ASP A 74 -3.56 -11.45 25.13
C ASP A 74 -4.02 -10.77 23.82
N VAL A 75 -3.50 -9.59 23.50
CA VAL A 75 -3.86 -8.85 22.27
C VAL A 75 -2.68 -8.73 21.30
N PHE A 76 -3.00 -8.52 20.03
CA PHE A 76 -2.03 -8.19 18.98
C PHE A 76 -2.25 -6.74 18.53
N ILE A 77 -1.17 -5.98 18.43
CA ILE A 77 -1.14 -4.59 18.04
C ILE A 77 -0.44 -4.49 16.69
N MET A 78 -1.12 -3.88 15.72
CA MET A 78 -0.53 -3.53 14.43
C MET A 78 0.06 -2.13 14.53
N GLU A 79 1.39 -2.03 14.52
CA GLU A 79 2.08 -0.76 14.69
C GLU A 79 2.18 -0.03 13.34
N LEU A 80 1.39 1.02 13.17
CA LEU A 80 1.34 1.83 11.93
C LEU A 80 2.16 3.12 12.03
N LEU A 81 3.10 3.18 12.98
CA LEU A 81 3.75 4.42 13.42
C LEU A 81 5.27 4.46 13.16
N HIS A 82 5.78 3.52 12.36
CA HIS A 82 7.21 3.41 12.04
C HIS A 82 7.69 4.34 10.92
N GLY A 83 6.81 5.22 10.44
CA GLY A 83 7.13 6.23 9.44
C GLY A 83 7.67 7.53 10.05
N LYS A 84 8.22 8.43 9.23
CA LYS A 84 8.86 9.69 9.67
C LYS A 84 8.02 10.59 10.57
N THR A 85 6.69 10.47 10.52
CA THR A 85 5.75 11.34 11.27
C THR A 85 5.09 10.64 12.46
N ILE A 86 5.51 9.41 12.80
CA ILE A 86 4.97 8.60 13.90
C ILE A 86 3.44 8.56 13.87
N ALA A 87 2.88 8.27 12.70
CA ALA A 87 1.44 8.27 12.47
C ALA A 87 1.06 7.38 11.28
N PHE A 88 -0.10 6.72 11.37
CA PHE A 88 -0.61 5.80 10.35
C PHE A 88 -0.72 6.42 8.95
N LYS A 89 -1.01 7.72 8.88
CA LYS A 89 -1.10 8.47 7.61
C LYS A 89 0.17 8.35 6.77
N HIS A 90 1.33 8.10 7.40
CA HIS A 90 2.59 7.98 6.68
C HIS A 90 2.58 6.78 5.73
N ILE A 91 1.87 5.70 6.04
CA ILE A 91 1.75 4.53 5.15
C ILE A 91 1.18 4.96 3.80
N ALA A 92 0.01 5.61 3.80
CA ALA A 92 -0.64 6.06 2.57
C ALA A 92 0.12 7.21 1.89
N LEU A 93 0.66 8.16 2.67
CA LEU A 93 1.38 9.31 2.13
C LEU A 93 2.75 8.95 1.53
N SER A 94 3.35 7.82 1.93
CA SER A 94 4.63 7.37 1.38
C SER A 94 4.50 6.87 -0.06
N ILE A 95 3.43 6.14 -0.39
CA ILE A 95 3.24 5.54 -1.73
C ILE A 95 2.62 6.51 -2.74
N LEU A 96 1.77 7.44 -2.27
CA LEU A 96 1.01 8.33 -3.13
C LEU A 96 1.87 9.12 -4.14
N PRO A 97 3.01 9.74 -3.76
CA PRO A 97 3.85 10.48 -4.72
C PRO A 97 4.42 9.60 -5.84
N TYR A 98 4.73 8.33 -5.55
CA TYR A 98 5.26 7.40 -6.54
C TYR A 98 4.19 7.04 -7.57
N LEU A 99 2.97 6.71 -7.12
CA LEU A 99 1.85 6.41 -8.00
C LEU A 99 1.47 7.61 -8.87
N MET A 100 1.43 8.81 -8.29
CA MET A 100 1.14 10.04 -9.05
C MET A 100 2.18 10.28 -10.14
N LYS A 101 3.47 10.14 -9.82
CA LYS A 101 4.54 10.31 -10.80
C LYS A 101 4.45 9.28 -11.92
N LYS A 102 4.23 8.01 -11.60
CA LYS A 102 4.09 6.95 -12.61
C LYS A 102 2.86 7.15 -13.49
N ALA A 103 1.77 7.68 -12.94
CA ALA A 103 0.57 8.00 -13.72
C ALA A 103 0.81 9.14 -14.73
N GLU A 104 1.70 10.09 -14.44
CA GLU A 104 2.09 11.15 -15.39
C GLU A 104 3.01 10.65 -16.52
N GLU A 105 3.69 9.52 -16.33
CA GLU A 105 4.59 8.90 -17.33
C GLU A 105 3.84 8.04 -18.37
N ASN A 106 2.55 7.75 -18.12
CA ASN A 106 1.66 6.94 -18.97
C ASN A 106 0.81 7.82 -19.90
#